data_AF-A0A377W9Q9-F1
#
_entry.id   AF-A0A377W9Q9-F1
#
_cell.length_a   1.000
_cell.length_b   1.000
_cell.length_c   1.000
_cell.angle_alpha   90.00
_cell.angle_beta   90.00
_cell.angle_gamma   90.00
#
_symmetry.space_group_name_H-M   'P 1'
#
loop_
_entity.id
_entity.type
_entity.pdbx_description
1 polymer ?
#
loop_
_entity_poly.entity_id
_entity_poly.type
_entity_poly.pdbx_seq_one_letter_code
_entity_poly.pdbx_strand_id
1 'polypeptide(L)' 'MMTRPLGKTGFSIAPLVFGGNVFGWTIDEKTSFALLDAFVDHGFDAIDTADVYSRWAEGNQGGESETIIGRWLQARPRHA' A
#
# COMPACT_ATOMS: atom_id res chain seq x y z
N MET A 1 -12.34 -2.51 15.08
CA MET A 1 -12.59 -1.78 13.81
C MET A 1 -13.90 -2.28 13.20
N MET A 2 -14.74 -1.42 12.63
CA MET A 2 -15.90 -1.85 11.84
C MET A 2 -15.43 -2.13 10.40
N THR A 3 -15.76 -3.28 9.82
CA THR A 3 -15.42 -3.62 8.43
C THR A 3 -16.64 -3.51 7.51
N ARG A 4 -16.40 -3.42 6.20
CA ARG A 4 -17.43 -3.38 5.14
C ARG A 4 -17.17 -4.48 4.10
N PRO A 5 -18.21 -5.16 3.61
CA PRO A 5 -18.05 -6.13 2.53
C PRO A 5 -17.46 -5.49 1.27
N LEU A 6 -16.44 -6.11 0.69
CA LEU A 6 -15.88 -5.72 -0.59
C LEU A 6 -16.69 -6.36 -1.72
N GLY A 7 -17.83 -5.76 -2.05
CA GLY A 7 -18.74 -6.27 -3.07
C GLY A 7 -19.22 -7.70 -2.75
N LYS A 8 -19.15 -8.60 -3.74
CA LYS A 8 -19.55 -10.02 -3.61
C LYS A 8 -18.34 -10.97 -3.50
N THR A 9 -17.19 -10.45 -3.06
CA THR A 9 -15.92 -11.22 -3.03
C THR A 9 -15.82 -12.18 -1.84
N GLY A 10 -16.62 -11.97 -0.79
CA GLY A 10 -16.49 -12.68 0.48
C GLY A 10 -15.50 -12.03 1.45
N PHE A 11 -14.73 -11.03 1.01
CA PHE A 11 -13.86 -10.24 1.89
C PHE A 11 -14.63 -9.10 2.56
N SER A 12 -14.22 -8.74 3.77
CA SER A 12 -14.61 -7.52 4.46
C SER A 12 -13.35 -6.77 4.86
N ILE A 13 -13.28 -5.48 4.52
CA ILE A 13 -12.12 -4.62 4.77
C ILE A 13 -12.51 -3.46 5.68
N ALA A 14 -11.55 -2.82 6.33
CA ALA A 14 -11.77 -1.53 6.97
C ALA A 14 -12.32 -0.50 5.93
N PRO A 15 -13.12 0.50 6.34
CA PRO A 15 -13.79 1.42 5.42
C PRO A 15 -12.85 2.47 4.80
N LEU A 16 -11.54 2.21 4.82
CA LEU A 16 -10.49 3.07 4.29
C LEU A 16 -9.46 2.18 3.58
N VAL A 17 -9.15 2.54 2.33
CA VAL A 17 -8.12 1.88 1.51
C VAL A 17 -6.93 2.83 1.38
N PHE A 18 -5.72 2.33 1.60
CA PHE A 18 -4.48 3.09 1.46
C PHE A 18 -4.02 3.10 0.00
N GLY A 19 -4.05 4.26 -0.67
CA GLY A 19 -3.53 4.39 -2.04
C GLY A 19 -2.01 4.54 -2.08
N GLY A 20 -1.34 3.63 -2.79
CA GLY A 20 0.13 3.61 -2.95
C GLY A 20 0.69 4.46 -4.08
N ASN A 21 -0.14 5.24 -4.78
CA ASN A 21 0.25 5.96 -6.00
C ASN A 21 1.39 6.99 -5.83
N VAL A 22 1.73 7.36 -4.60
CA VAL A 22 2.81 8.31 -4.28
C VAL A 22 4.13 7.64 -3.89
N PHE A 23 4.14 6.32 -3.70
CA PHE A 23 5.33 5.56 -3.30
C PHE A 23 6.40 5.61 -4.39
N GLY A 24 7.62 6.03 -4.02
CA GLY A 24 8.72 6.21 -4.96
C GLY A 24 8.60 7.48 -5.82
N TRP A 25 7.64 8.37 -5.53
CA TRP A 25 7.51 9.67 -6.18
C TRP A 25 7.64 10.81 -5.16
N THR A 26 6.54 11.19 -4.50
CA THR A 26 6.53 12.29 -3.53
C THR A 26 6.91 11.83 -2.13
N ILE A 27 6.92 10.51 -1.89
CA ILE A 27 7.45 9.91 -0.65
C ILE A 27 8.44 8.79 -0.96
N ASP A 28 9.53 8.75 -0.20
CA ASP A 28 10.57 7.74 -0.33
C ASP A 28 10.16 6.39 0.31
N GLU A 29 10.99 5.36 0.11
CA GLU A 29 10.72 4.01 0.63
C GLU A 29 10.60 4.01 2.16
N LYS A 30 11.47 4.73 2.86
CA LYS A 30 11.47 4.80 4.33
C LYS A 30 10.16 5.39 4.86
N THR A 31 9.69 6.46 4.25
CA THR A 31 8.43 7.12 4.62
C THR A 31 7.24 6.24 4.25
N SER A 32 7.27 5.59 3.08
CA SER A 32 6.27 4.60 2.67
C SER A 32 6.14 3.48 3.70
N PHE A 33 7.25 2.93 4.20
CA PHE A 33 7.25 1.88 5.22
C PHE A 33 6.64 2.36 6.54
N ALA A 34 7.00 3.57 6.99
CA ALA A 34 6.45 4.13 8.22
C ALA A 34 4.93 4.36 8.13
N LEU A 35 4.43 4.77 6.97
CA LEU A 35 3.00 4.95 6.73
C LEU A 35 2.26 3.61 6.66
N LEU A 36 2.84 2.60 6.00
CA LEU A 36 2.28 1.25 5.95
C LEU A 36 2.24 0.60 7.34
N ASP A 37 3.34 0.68 8.10
CA ASP A 37 3.41 0.21 9.49
C ASP A 37 2.30 0.89 10.34
N ALA A 38 2.19 2.22 10.27
CA ALA A 38 1.15 2.95 10.99
C ALA A 38 -0.27 2.57 10.55
N PHE A 39 -0.50 2.36 9.25
CA PHE A 39 -1.81 1.98 8.71
C PHE A 39 -2.27 0.62 9.26
N VAL A 40 -1.39 -0.40 9.24
CA VAL A 40 -1.73 -1.72 9.76
C VAL A 40 -1.81 -1.75 11.30
N ASP A 41 -0.98 -0.98 12.00
CA ASP A 41 -1.02 -0.87 13.46
C ASP A 41 -2.35 -0.29 13.97
N HIS A 42 -3.02 0.54 13.16
CA HIS A 42 -4.36 1.06 13.47
C HIS A 42 -5.50 0.12 13.04
N GLY A 43 -5.18 -1.08 12.54
CA GLY A 43 -6.14 -2.12 12.20
C GLY A 43 -6.80 -1.94 10.84
N PHE A 44 -6.19 -1.18 9.93
CA PHE A 44 -6.59 -1.14 8.52
C PHE A 44 -5.88 -2.24 7.72
N ASP A 45 -6.51 -2.70 6.64
CA ASP A 45 -6.19 -3.99 6.01
C ASP A 45 -6.26 -3.99 4.47
N ALA A 46 -6.45 -2.84 3.83
CA ALA A 46 -6.56 -2.73 2.37
C ALA A 46 -5.61 -1.69 1.79
N ILE A 47 -4.69 -2.13 0.92
CA ILE A 47 -3.72 -1.29 0.21
C ILE A 47 -3.98 -1.41 -1.30
N ASP A 48 -4.00 -0.28 -1.99
CA ASP A 48 -4.20 -0.15 -3.43
C ASP A 48 -2.88 0.21 -4.13
N THR A 49 -2.60 -0.45 -5.25
CA THR A 49 -1.38 -0.25 -6.05
C THR A 49 -1.63 -0.62 -7.51
N ALA A 50 -0.74 -0.24 -8.41
CA ALA A 50 -0.75 -0.67 -9.81
C ALA A 50 0.66 -0.67 -10.43
N ASP A 51 0.83 -1.45 -11.49
CA ASP A 51 2.03 -1.52 -12.33
C ASP A 51 2.43 -0.17 -12.97
N VAL A 52 1.48 0.74 -13.17
CA VAL A 52 1.73 2.07 -13.73
C VAL A 52 2.03 3.14 -12.66
N TYR A 53 1.83 2.82 -11.38
CA TYR A 53 1.95 3.84 -10.33
C TYR A 53 3.37 4.39 -10.22
N SER A 54 3.40 5.72 -10.10
CA SER A 54 4.58 6.59 -10.11
C SER A 54 5.28 6.78 -11.46
N ARG A 55 4.80 6.20 -12.57
CA ARG A 55 5.40 6.37 -13.92
C ARG A 55 5.44 7.82 -14.41
N TRP A 56 4.55 8.69 -13.92
CA TRP A 56 4.51 10.10 -14.28
C TRP A 56 5.62 10.94 -13.63
N ALA A 57 6.35 10.39 -12.66
CA ALA A 57 7.49 11.06 -12.05
C ALA A 57 8.73 10.95 -12.94
N GLU A 58 9.52 12.02 -13.00
CA GLU A 58 10.79 12.02 -13.72
C GLU A 58 11.74 10.97 -13.15
N GLY A 59 12.27 10.10 -14.01
CA GLY A 59 13.18 9.01 -13.62
C GLY A 59 12.51 7.69 -13.25
N ASN A 60 11.18 7.67 -13.09
CA ASN A 60 10.42 6.46 -12.80
C ASN A 60 9.95 5.76 -14.10
N GLN A 61 9.69 4.45 -13.99
CA GLN A 61 9.27 3.60 -15.09
C GLN A 61 7.86 3.01 -14.88
N GLY A 62 7.33 3.05 -13.65
CA GLY A 62 6.14 2.33 -13.23
C GLY A 62 6.51 1.08 -12.42
N GLY A 63 5.66 0.72 -11.48
CA GLY A 63 5.84 -0.43 -10.60
C GLY A 63 6.66 -0.11 -9.35
N GLU A 64 7.05 1.15 -9.15
CA GLU A 64 7.74 1.59 -7.93
C GLU A 64 6.89 1.33 -6.69
N SER A 65 5.58 1.60 -6.77
CA SER A 65 4.62 1.33 -5.68
C SER A 65 4.60 -0.16 -5.30
N GLU A 66 4.42 -1.05 -6.27
CA GLU A 66 4.41 -2.50 -6.03
C GLU A 66 5.76 -3.00 -5.48
N THR A 67 6.86 -2.47 -6.00
CA THR A 67 8.22 -2.81 -5.55
C THR A 67 8.43 -2.43 -4.08
N ILE A 68 8.02 -1.23 -3.69
CA ILE A 68 8.12 -0.74 -2.31
C ILE A 68 7.23 -1.58 -1.38
N ILE A 69 5.98 -1.86 -1.77
CA ILE A 69 5.07 -2.71 -0.99
C ILE A 69 5.65 -4.13 -0.84
N GLY A 70 6.20 -4.71 -1.90
CA GLY A 70 6.83 -6.03 -1.87
C GLY A 70 8.03 -6.10 -0.91
N ARG A 71 8.89 -5.07 -0.90
CA ARG A 71 9.99 -4.95 0.06
C ARG A 71 9.49 -4.79 1.50
N TRP A 72 8.41 -4.02 1.70
CA TRP A 72 7.79 -3.85 3.01
C TRP A 72 7.24 -5.18 3.55
N LEU A 73 6.49 -5.92 2.73
CA LEU A 73 5.98 -7.26 3.09
C LEU A 73 7.11 -8.23 3.45
N GLN A 74 8.20 -8.23 2.67
CA GLN A 74 9.38 -9.05 2.95
C GLN A 74 10.04 -8.67 4.28
N ALA A 75 10.11 -7.38 4.60
CA ALA A 75 10.68 -6.87 5.85
C ALA A 75 9.74 -7.02 7.06
N ARG A 76 8.46 -7.33 6.84
CA ARG A 76 7.42 -7.45 7.87
C ARG A 76 6.56 -8.71 7.65
N PRO A 77 7.10 -9.93 7.86
CA PRO A 77 6.37 -11.18 7.60
C PRO A 77 5.12 -11.39 8.47
N ARG A 78 4.90 -10.56 9.51
CA ARG A 78 3.66 -10.57 10.32
C ARG A 78 2.48 -9.85 9.66
N HIS A 79 2.74 -9.06 8.61
CA HIS A 79 1.73 -8.32 7.85
C HIS A 79 1.55 -8.88 6.43
N ALA A 80 2.27 -9.94 6.09
CA ALA A 80 2.14 -10.68 4.84
C ALA A 80 1.14 -11.82 4.96
#